data_AF-A0A968LF98-F1
#
_entry.id   AF-A0A968LF98-F1
#
_cell.length_a   1.000
_cell.length_b   1.000
_cell.length_c   1.000
_cell.angle_alpha   90.00
_cell.angle_beta   90.00
_cell.angle_gamma   90.00
#
_symmetry.space_group_name_H-M   'P 1'
#
loop_
_entity.id
_entity.type
_entity.pdbx_description
1 polymer ?
#
loop_
_entity_poly.entity_id
_entity_poly.type
_entity_poly.pdbx_seq_one_letter_code
_entity_poly.pdbx_strand_id
1 'polypeptide(L)'
;MISTLTHLLPNPDSLSLRERVAQMLVVRASGHLFDHQIQYPSWEPPADVLRYWLQDLGVGGVIFLGGSAGELAWRCQQVQGWAAIPLFLAADIEEGVGQRFAGATGFPPPLALAAIAQMPEGGVVQAQSLAYEMGAWTAQEALAIGLNWVLAPVVDVNNNPQNPVINVRAFGETPEMV
;
A
#
# COMPACT_ATOMS: atom_id res chain seq x y z
N MET A 1 -3.98 18.74 10.05
CA MET A 1 -5.39 18.44 10.42
C MET A 1 -5.53 16.94 10.68
N ILE A 2 -5.08 16.43 11.83
CA ILE A 2 -5.14 14.98 12.16
C ILE A 2 -6.00 14.71 13.42
N SER A 3 -6.47 15.74 14.13
CA SER A 3 -7.13 15.58 15.44
C SER A 3 -8.66 15.39 15.42
N THR A 4 -9.26 14.84 14.35
CA THR A 4 -10.73 14.66 14.26
C THR A 4 -11.21 13.24 13.94
N LEU A 5 -10.31 12.25 13.81
CA LEU A 5 -10.70 10.90 13.36
C LEU A 5 -11.31 9.99 14.46
N THR A 6 -11.12 10.29 15.74
CA THR A 6 -11.63 9.44 16.84
C THR A 6 -13.16 9.45 16.98
N HIS A 7 -13.87 10.35 16.30
CA HIS A 7 -15.34 10.36 16.23
C HIS A 7 -15.93 9.64 15.01
N LEU A 8 -15.11 9.01 14.15
CA LEU A 8 -15.56 8.45 12.86
C LEU A 8 -15.70 6.93 12.81
N LEU A 9 -15.16 6.20 13.79
CA LEU A 9 -15.26 4.74 13.82
C LEU A 9 -16.42 4.30 14.72
N PRO A 10 -17.28 3.38 14.26
CA PRO A 10 -18.35 2.85 15.10
C PRO A 10 -17.77 2.04 16.27
N ASN A 11 -18.54 1.91 17.35
CA ASN A 11 -18.20 0.94 18.39
C ASN A 11 -18.24 -0.47 17.76
N PRO A 12 -17.15 -1.26 17.80
CA PRO A 12 -17.16 -2.63 17.27
C PRO A 12 -18.29 -3.48 17.84
N ASP A 13 -18.71 -3.21 19.08
CA ASP A 13 -19.79 -3.95 19.72
C ASP A 13 -21.18 -3.62 19.18
N SER A 14 -21.34 -2.48 18.50
CA SER A 14 -22.58 -2.13 17.82
C SER A 14 -22.74 -2.78 16.45
N LEU A 15 -21.68 -3.38 15.89
CA LEU A 15 -21.73 -4.08 14.62
C LEU A 15 -22.31 -5.48 14.79
N SER A 16 -23.14 -5.90 13.84
CA SER A 16 -23.58 -7.28 13.69
C SER A 16 -22.38 -8.21 13.43
N LEU A 17 -22.54 -9.51 13.69
CA LEU A 17 -21.48 -10.49 13.40
C LEU A 17 -21.02 -10.43 11.94
N ARG A 18 -21.95 -10.24 11.00
CA ARG A 18 -21.63 -10.11 9.57
C ARG A 18 -20.75 -8.90 9.29
N GLU A 19 -21.09 -7.74 9.84
CA GLU A 19 -20.31 -6.51 9.66
C GLU A 19 -18.93 -6.64 10.30
N ARG A 20 -18.83 -7.22 11.50
CA ARG A 20 -17.52 -7.50 12.13
C ARG A 20 -16.63 -8.38 11.24
N VAL A 21 -17.20 -9.44 10.65
CA VAL A 21 -16.47 -10.31 9.72
C VAL A 21 -16.09 -9.54 8.45
N ALA A 22 -16.99 -8.74 7.88
CA ALA A 22 -16.70 -7.95 6.68
C ALA A 22 -15.55 -6.95 6.89
N GLN A 23 -15.49 -6.32 8.08
CA GLN A 23 -14.39 -5.42 8.46
C GLN A 23 -13.02 -6.11 8.56
N MET A 24 -12.97 -7.45 8.63
CA MET A 24 -11.71 -8.22 8.58
C MET A 24 -11.23 -8.51 7.15
N LEU A 25 -12.03 -8.18 6.13
CA LEU A 25 -11.71 -8.47 4.73
C LEU A 25 -11.08 -7.25 4.06
N VAL A 26 -10.05 -7.53 3.26
CA VAL A 26 -9.48 -6.60 2.29
C VAL A 26 -9.65 -7.23 0.91
N VAL A 27 -10.29 -6.51 0.00
CA VAL A 27 -10.53 -7.00 -1.37
C VAL A 27 -9.56 -6.34 -2.34
N ARG A 28 -9.21 -7.04 -3.42
CA ARG A 28 -8.39 -6.46 -4.49
C ARG A 28 -9.26 -5.67 -5.46
N ALA A 29 -8.75 -4.54 -5.95
CA ALA A 29 -9.37 -3.77 -7.02
C ALA A 29 -8.32 -3.15 -7.96
N SER A 30 -8.73 -2.86 -9.20
CA SER A 30 -7.92 -2.04 -10.09
C SER A 30 -7.91 -0.58 -9.63
N GLY A 31 -6.76 0.08 -9.74
CA GLY A 31 -6.63 1.53 -9.55
C GLY A 31 -7.12 2.34 -10.76
N HIS A 32 -7.39 1.70 -11.90
CA HIS A 32 -8.06 2.34 -13.04
C HIS A 32 -9.53 2.67 -12.73
N LEU A 33 -10.08 3.66 -13.44
CA LEU A 33 -11.42 4.18 -13.18
C LEU A 33 -12.54 3.37 -13.84
N PHE A 34 -12.26 2.73 -14.97
CA PHE A 34 -13.28 2.06 -15.78
C PHE A 34 -13.02 0.57 -15.94
N ASP A 35 -14.09 -0.23 -15.94
CA ASP A 35 -14.01 -1.69 -15.96
C ASP A 35 -13.28 -2.25 -17.20
N HIS A 36 -13.36 -1.57 -18.34
CA HIS A 36 -12.64 -1.98 -19.56
C HIS A 36 -11.11 -1.82 -19.46
N GLN A 37 -10.60 -1.14 -18.43
CA GLN A 37 -9.18 -0.99 -18.14
C GLN A 37 -8.67 -2.05 -17.15
N ILE A 38 -9.55 -2.88 -16.57
CA ILE A 38 -9.17 -3.94 -15.64
C ILE A 38 -8.27 -4.95 -16.36
N GLN A 39 -7.05 -5.12 -15.84
CA GLN A 39 -6.06 -6.03 -16.42
C GLN A 39 -6.24 -7.47 -15.92
N TYR A 40 -6.78 -7.63 -14.70
CA TYR A 40 -6.89 -8.94 -14.05
C TYR A 40 -8.34 -9.23 -13.62
N PRO A 41 -9.28 -9.42 -14.56
CA PRO A 41 -10.71 -9.54 -14.26
C PRO A 41 -11.09 -10.76 -13.39
N SER A 42 -10.23 -11.78 -13.32
CA SER A 42 -10.43 -12.91 -12.39
C SER A 42 -10.13 -12.55 -10.93
N TRP A 43 -9.44 -11.45 -10.68
CA TRP A 43 -8.95 -11.02 -9.37
C TRP A 43 -9.40 -9.61 -8.97
N GLU A 44 -9.88 -8.82 -9.94
CA GLU A 44 -10.31 -7.44 -9.79
C GLU A 44 -11.78 -7.33 -10.23
N PRO A 45 -12.70 -6.99 -9.31
CA PRO A 45 -14.13 -6.90 -9.62
C PRO A 45 -14.44 -5.67 -10.49
N PRO A 46 -15.51 -5.71 -11.30
CA PRO A 46 -16.09 -4.51 -11.88
C PRO A 46 -16.66 -3.57 -10.81
N ALA A 47 -16.91 -2.32 -11.18
CA ALA A 47 -17.27 -1.25 -10.25
C ALA A 47 -18.58 -1.50 -9.49
N ASP A 48 -19.58 -2.13 -10.10
CA ASP A 48 -20.86 -2.46 -9.46
C ASP A 48 -20.70 -3.50 -8.34
N VAL A 49 -19.91 -4.55 -8.60
CA VAL A 49 -19.58 -5.60 -7.63
C VAL A 49 -18.74 -5.02 -6.48
N LEU A 50 -17.71 -4.23 -6.79
CA LEU A 50 -16.89 -3.58 -5.77
C LEU A 50 -17.74 -2.65 -4.89
N ARG A 51 -18.62 -1.85 -5.50
CA ARG A 51 -19.53 -0.97 -4.77
C ARG A 51 -20.45 -1.75 -3.84
N TYR A 52 -21.03 -2.86 -4.29
CA TYR A 52 -21.86 -3.72 -3.45
C TYR A 52 -21.07 -4.25 -2.23
N TRP A 53 -19.82 -4.68 -2.42
CA TRP A 53 -18.98 -5.15 -1.31
C TRP A 53 -18.66 -4.06 -0.29
N LEU A 54 -18.42 -2.83 -0.74
CA LEU A 54 -18.04 -1.73 0.14
C LEU A 54 -19.26 -1.07 0.81
N GLN A 55 -20.33 -0.87 0.07
CA GLN A 55 -21.52 -0.15 0.52
C GLN A 55 -22.49 -1.06 1.29
N ASP A 56 -22.80 -2.24 0.74
CA ASP A 56 -23.87 -3.11 1.27
C ASP A 56 -23.33 -4.21 2.19
N LEU A 57 -22.12 -4.73 1.92
CA LEU A 57 -21.48 -5.72 2.80
C LEU A 57 -20.59 -5.08 3.87
N GLY A 58 -20.08 -3.87 3.64
CA GLY A 58 -19.22 -3.16 4.58
C GLY A 58 -17.85 -3.79 4.75
N VAL A 59 -17.19 -4.17 3.64
CA VAL A 59 -15.80 -4.67 3.66
C VAL A 59 -14.84 -3.61 4.23
N GLY A 60 -13.84 -4.04 5.01
CA GLY A 60 -12.95 -3.15 5.76
C GLY A 60 -11.87 -2.44 4.94
N GLY A 61 -11.48 -2.98 3.79
CA GLY A 61 -10.43 -2.36 2.98
C GLY A 61 -10.34 -2.81 1.54
N VAL A 62 -9.51 -2.09 0.79
CA VAL A 62 -9.20 -2.33 -0.62
C VAL A 62 -7.69 -2.27 -0.83
N ILE A 63 -7.14 -3.25 -1.54
CA ILE A 63 -5.77 -3.20 -2.07
C ILE A 63 -5.81 -2.92 -3.58
N PHE A 64 -5.03 -1.93 -4.02
CA PHE A 64 -5.01 -1.47 -5.40
C PHE A 64 -3.79 -1.93 -6.19
N LEU A 65 -4.00 -2.16 -7.49
CA LEU A 65 -2.94 -2.33 -8.49
C LEU A 65 -3.33 -1.64 -9.81
N GLY A 66 -2.35 -1.03 -10.47
CA GLY A 66 -2.52 -0.38 -11.77
C GLY A 66 -3.11 1.03 -11.70
N GLY A 67 -3.03 1.76 -12.81
CA GLY A 67 -3.37 3.19 -12.87
C GLY A 67 -2.20 4.13 -12.63
N SER A 68 -2.36 5.39 -13.04
CA SER A 68 -1.49 6.50 -12.65
C SER A 68 -1.80 6.99 -11.23
N ALA A 69 -0.88 7.75 -10.62
CA ALA A 69 -1.10 8.37 -9.31
C ALA A 69 -2.33 9.28 -9.30
N GLY A 70 -2.58 9.99 -10.40
CA GLY A 70 -3.78 10.81 -10.58
C GLY A 70 -5.07 10.00 -10.66
N GLU A 71 -5.09 8.91 -11.43
CA GLU A 71 -6.24 7.99 -11.47
C GLU A 71 -6.51 7.38 -10.09
N LEU A 72 -5.47 6.95 -9.39
CA LEU A 72 -5.62 6.33 -8.07
C LEU A 72 -6.19 7.32 -7.04
N ALA A 73 -5.79 8.59 -7.09
CA ALA A 73 -6.38 9.62 -6.21
C ALA A 73 -7.90 9.72 -6.38
N TRP A 74 -8.39 9.74 -7.63
CA TRP A 74 -9.81 9.71 -7.93
C TRP A 74 -10.47 8.39 -7.51
N ARG A 75 -9.80 7.25 -7.73
CA ARG A 75 -10.32 5.94 -7.37
C ARG A 75 -10.45 5.77 -5.85
N CYS A 76 -9.47 6.24 -5.07
CA CYS A 76 -9.52 6.26 -3.61
C CYS A 76 -10.70 7.11 -3.11
N GLN A 77 -10.86 8.32 -3.65
CA GLN A 77 -12.00 9.18 -3.32
C GLN A 77 -13.34 8.49 -3.65
N GLN A 78 -13.44 7.84 -4.80
CA GLN A 78 -14.64 7.15 -5.24
C GLN A 78 -15.01 5.99 -4.29
N VAL A 79 -14.08 5.08 -4.00
CA VAL A 79 -14.38 3.93 -3.13
C VAL A 79 -14.67 4.35 -1.70
N GLN A 80 -13.98 5.40 -1.22
CA GLN A 80 -14.21 5.93 0.11
C GLN A 80 -15.59 6.58 0.23
N GLY A 81 -16.10 7.16 -0.86
CA GLY A 81 -17.45 7.71 -0.93
C GLY A 81 -18.57 6.66 -0.99
N TRP A 82 -18.25 5.39 -1.27
CA TRP A 82 -19.22 4.29 -1.19
C TRP A 82 -19.30 3.67 0.20
N ALA A 83 -18.24 3.78 1.01
CA ALA A 83 -18.15 3.11 2.29
C ALA A 83 -18.75 3.93 3.44
N ALA A 84 -19.52 3.27 4.31
CA ALA A 84 -20.06 3.87 5.53
C ALA A 84 -19.02 4.00 6.65
N ILE A 85 -18.05 3.07 6.70
CA ILE A 85 -16.92 3.07 7.62
C ILE A 85 -15.66 3.42 6.81
N PRO A 86 -14.77 4.30 7.29
CA PRO A 86 -13.50 4.59 6.63
C PRO A 86 -12.73 3.32 6.23
N LEU A 87 -12.29 3.24 4.98
CA LEU A 87 -11.64 2.04 4.46
C LEU A 87 -10.15 2.08 4.74
N PHE A 88 -9.56 0.92 4.96
CA PHE A 88 -8.13 0.75 4.72
C PHE A 88 -7.87 0.69 3.21
N LEU A 89 -7.09 1.62 2.68
CA LEU A 89 -6.73 1.72 1.27
C LEU A 89 -5.23 1.46 1.14
N ALA A 90 -4.90 0.30 0.56
CA ALA A 90 -3.57 -0.27 0.58
C ALA A 90 -2.96 -0.44 -0.82
N ALA A 91 -1.63 -0.45 -0.88
CA ALA A 91 -0.86 -0.85 -2.04
C ALA A 91 0.53 -1.36 -1.64
N ASP A 92 1.09 -2.27 -2.46
CA ASP A 92 2.48 -2.75 -2.35
C ASP A 92 3.44 -1.74 -3.00
N ILE A 93 3.69 -0.62 -2.33
CA ILE A 93 4.55 0.49 -2.78
C ILE A 93 5.91 0.45 -2.07
N GLU A 94 6.55 -0.72 -2.14
CA GLU A 94 7.82 -1.05 -1.49
C GLU A 94 9.00 -0.22 -2.00
N GLU A 95 8.94 0.19 -3.26
CA GLU A 95 9.98 0.95 -3.96
C GLU A 95 9.49 2.38 -4.28
N GLY A 96 8.68 2.94 -3.37
CA GLY A 96 7.98 4.20 -3.58
C GLY A 96 6.63 4.05 -4.28
N VAL A 97 5.81 5.10 -4.21
CA VAL A 97 4.47 5.11 -4.82
C VAL A 97 4.56 4.92 -6.33
N GLY A 98 5.58 5.50 -6.96
CA GLY A 98 5.86 5.41 -8.39
C GLY A 98 6.14 3.99 -8.89
N GLN A 99 6.49 3.04 -8.00
CA GLN A 99 6.61 1.62 -8.35
C GLN A 99 5.30 1.05 -8.90
N ARG A 100 4.17 1.49 -8.34
CA ARG A 100 2.83 1.01 -8.71
C ARG A 100 2.05 2.02 -9.53
N PHE A 101 2.24 3.31 -9.28
CA PHE A 101 1.39 4.35 -9.83
C PHE A 101 2.21 5.44 -10.53
N ALA A 102 2.20 5.41 -11.86
CA ALA A 102 2.98 6.34 -12.67
C ALA A 102 2.64 7.81 -12.37
N GLY A 103 3.66 8.67 -12.31
CA GLY A 103 3.54 10.08 -11.97
C GLY A 103 3.89 10.43 -10.51
N ALA A 104 4.08 9.42 -9.66
CA ALA A 104 4.65 9.56 -8.33
C ALA A 104 6.15 9.16 -8.31
N THR A 105 6.79 9.29 -7.15
CA THR A 105 8.23 9.00 -7.01
C THR A 105 8.48 7.49 -6.90
N GLY A 106 9.33 6.98 -7.80
CA GLY A 106 9.90 5.64 -7.70
C GLY A 106 11.34 5.69 -7.19
N PHE A 107 11.70 4.76 -6.31
CA PHE A 107 13.04 4.61 -5.77
C PHE A 107 13.72 3.35 -6.33
N PRO A 108 15.05 3.23 -6.21
CA PRO A 108 15.74 1.95 -6.35
C PRO A 108 15.21 0.91 -5.36
N PRO A 109 15.34 -0.40 -5.65
CA PRO A 109 14.92 -1.45 -4.72
C PRO A 109 15.72 -1.40 -3.41
N PRO A 110 15.16 -1.91 -2.29
CA PRO A 110 15.80 -1.89 -0.97
C PRO A 110 17.25 -2.40 -0.91
N LEU A 111 17.61 -3.39 -1.73
CA LEU A 111 18.99 -3.89 -1.79
C LEU A 111 20.02 -2.82 -2.21
N ALA A 112 19.59 -1.77 -2.92
CA ALA A 112 20.46 -0.64 -3.25
C ALA A 112 20.93 0.11 -1.98
N LEU A 113 20.07 0.21 -0.95
CA LEU A 113 20.44 0.79 0.34
C LEU A 113 21.44 -0.11 1.08
N ALA A 114 21.29 -1.44 0.96
CA ALA A 114 22.27 -2.40 1.47
C ALA A 114 23.65 -2.18 0.83
N ALA A 115 23.69 -1.95 -0.50
CA ALA A 115 24.93 -1.66 -1.21
C ALA A 115 25.59 -0.34 -0.75
N ILE A 116 24.80 0.68 -0.43
CA ILE A 116 25.29 1.94 0.17
C ILE A 116 25.84 1.68 1.57
N ALA A 117 25.18 0.84 2.37
CA ALA A 117 25.63 0.50 3.71
C ALA A 117 27.04 -0.13 3.74
N GLN A 118 27.43 -0.81 2.65
CA GLN A 118 28.76 -1.41 2.47
C GLN A 118 29.81 -0.42 1.96
N MET A 119 29.46 0.82 1.63
CA MET A 119 30.42 1.83 1.20
C MET A 119 31.34 2.25 2.37
N PRO A 120 32.62 2.55 2.11
CA PRO A 120 33.54 3.06 3.13
C PRO A 120 33.03 4.35 3.79
N GLU A 121 33.50 4.63 5.00
CA GLU A 121 33.32 5.92 5.69
C GLU A 121 31.86 6.38 5.81
N GLY A 122 31.11 5.75 6.73
CA GLY A 122 29.76 6.20 7.10
C GLY A 122 28.62 5.66 6.23
N GLY A 123 28.89 4.69 5.35
CA GLY A 123 27.89 4.07 4.47
C GLY A 123 26.62 3.61 5.20
N VAL A 124 26.75 2.97 6.37
CA VAL A 124 25.60 2.55 7.20
C VAL A 124 24.73 3.73 7.61
N VAL A 125 25.35 4.81 8.11
CA VAL A 125 24.61 6.01 8.54
C VAL A 125 23.92 6.67 7.35
N GLN A 126 24.59 6.72 6.20
CA GLN A 126 24.01 7.24 4.97
C GLN A 126 22.83 6.39 4.48
N ALA A 127 22.98 5.07 4.47
CA ALA A 127 21.91 4.14 4.08
C ALA A 127 20.68 4.27 4.99
N GLN A 128 20.88 4.38 6.30
CA GLN A 128 19.80 4.61 7.26
C GLN A 128 19.08 5.95 7.03
N SER A 129 19.84 7.02 6.74
CA SER A 129 19.26 8.33 6.42
C SER A 129 18.41 8.27 5.15
N LEU A 130 18.92 7.63 4.09
CA LEU A 130 18.22 7.47 2.82
C LEU A 130 16.99 6.56 2.94
N ALA A 131 17.07 5.49 3.74
CA ALA A 131 15.94 4.62 4.03
C ALA A 131 14.81 5.38 4.76
N TYR A 132 15.18 6.21 5.74
CA TYR A 132 14.23 7.07 6.44
C TYR A 132 13.56 8.07 5.49
N GLU A 133 14.33 8.74 4.64
CA GLU A 133 13.79 9.67 3.63
C GLU A 133 12.89 8.96 2.63
N MET A 134 13.27 7.77 2.13
CA MET A 134 12.45 6.96 1.26
C MET A 134 11.09 6.62 1.90
N GLY A 135 11.09 6.20 3.16
CA GLY A 135 9.85 5.93 3.89
C GLY A 135 8.99 7.18 4.07
N ALA A 136 9.61 8.32 4.41
CA ALA A 136 8.92 9.60 4.59
C ALA A 136 8.26 10.09 3.30
N TRP A 137 8.98 10.08 2.17
CA TRP A 137 8.45 10.45 0.86
C TRP A 137 7.34 9.50 0.39
N THR A 138 7.55 8.19 0.57
CA THR A 138 6.53 7.18 0.23
C THR A 138 5.23 7.41 1.00
N ALA A 139 5.32 7.63 2.32
CA ALA A 139 4.14 7.92 3.14
C ALA A 139 3.47 9.25 2.76
N GLN A 140 4.25 10.29 2.48
CA GLN A 140 3.73 11.60 2.09
C GLN A 140 2.96 11.52 0.77
N GLU A 141 3.51 10.86 -0.25
CA GLU A 141 2.84 10.68 -1.53
C GLU A 141 1.63 9.74 -1.44
N ALA A 142 1.73 8.66 -0.66
CA ALA A 142 0.62 7.73 -0.42
C ALA A 142 -0.60 8.48 0.14
N LEU A 143 -0.39 9.27 1.20
CA LEU A 143 -1.45 10.10 1.79
C LEU A 143 -2.00 11.13 0.78
N ALA A 144 -1.14 11.72 -0.05
CA ALA A 144 -1.56 12.70 -1.06
C ALA A 144 -2.51 12.11 -2.12
N ILE A 145 -2.39 10.82 -2.43
CA ILE A 145 -3.27 10.11 -3.36
C ILE A 145 -4.35 9.27 -2.67
N GLY A 146 -4.52 9.41 -1.36
CA GLY A 146 -5.61 8.79 -0.60
C GLY A 146 -5.33 7.37 -0.09
N LEU A 147 -4.13 6.82 -0.31
CA LEU A 147 -3.70 5.60 0.36
C LEU A 147 -3.43 5.90 1.83
N ASN A 148 -3.83 4.99 2.71
CA ASN A 148 -3.64 5.12 4.16
C ASN A 148 -3.01 3.87 4.80
N TRP A 149 -2.68 2.87 4.00
CA TRP A 149 -1.96 1.68 4.43
C TRP A 149 -0.84 1.33 3.45
N VAL A 150 0.41 1.53 3.87
CA VAL A 150 1.60 1.17 3.12
C VAL A 150 1.98 -0.28 3.46
N LEU A 151 2.07 -1.17 2.47
CA LEU A 151 2.50 -2.55 2.65
C LEU A 151 4.02 -2.69 2.47
N ALA A 152 4.76 -1.98 3.33
CA ALA A 152 6.22 -1.94 3.41
C ALA A 152 6.62 -1.49 4.83
N PRO A 153 7.86 -1.72 5.29
CA PRO A 153 9.00 -2.30 4.59
C PRO A 153 8.93 -3.83 4.49
N VAL A 154 9.64 -4.39 3.50
CA VAL A 154 10.00 -5.81 3.49
C VAL A 154 11.11 -6.01 4.53
N VAL A 155 10.87 -6.90 5.50
CA VAL A 155 11.83 -7.23 6.57
C VAL A 155 12.34 -8.67 6.46
N ASP A 156 12.20 -9.26 5.28
CA ASP A 156 12.78 -10.57 4.97
C ASP A 156 14.30 -10.46 4.86
N VAL A 157 15.01 -11.40 5.47
CA VAL A 157 16.47 -11.54 5.32
C VAL A 157 16.75 -12.44 4.11
N ASN A 158 17.30 -11.89 3.03
CA ASN A 158 17.53 -12.61 1.78
C ASN A 158 18.82 -13.46 1.80
N ASN A 159 18.96 -14.34 2.80
CA ASN A 159 20.14 -15.18 3.00
C ASN A 159 20.26 -16.38 2.01
N ASN A 160 19.27 -16.58 1.15
CA ASN A 160 19.31 -17.54 0.06
C ASN A 160 19.40 -16.78 -1.28
N PRO A 161 20.55 -16.79 -1.98
CA PRO A 161 20.71 -16.06 -3.23
C PRO A 161 19.82 -16.58 -4.37
N GLN A 162 19.26 -17.78 -4.23
CA GLN A 162 18.33 -18.37 -5.21
C GLN A 162 16.86 -18.00 -4.96
N ASN A 163 16.56 -17.18 -3.95
CA ASN A 163 15.19 -16.75 -3.67
C ASN A 163 14.65 -15.89 -4.82
N PRO A 164 13.63 -16.36 -5.57
CA PRO A 164 13.15 -15.66 -6.75
C PRO A 164 12.07 -14.62 -6.43
N VAL A 165 11.55 -14.59 -5.18
CA VAL A 165 10.42 -13.74 -4.79
C VAL A 165 10.87 -12.51 -4.01
N ILE A 166 11.84 -12.66 -3.10
CA ILE A 166 12.37 -11.55 -2.29
C ILE A 166 13.47 -10.86 -3.06
N ASN A 167 14.61 -11.54 -3.28
CA ASN A 167 15.70 -11.03 -4.11
C ASN A 167 16.07 -9.58 -3.72
N VAL A 168 16.04 -8.63 -4.66
CA VAL A 168 16.36 -7.21 -4.41
C VAL A 168 15.38 -6.46 -3.51
N ARG A 169 14.22 -7.05 -3.17
CA ARG A 169 13.21 -6.44 -2.29
C ARG A 169 13.64 -6.42 -0.82
N ALA A 170 14.58 -7.28 -0.42
CA ALA A 170 15.12 -7.24 0.94
C ALA A 170 16.15 -6.12 1.12
N PHE A 171 16.23 -5.58 2.33
CA PHE A 171 17.26 -4.62 2.73
C PHE A 171 18.64 -5.25 2.98
N GLY A 172 18.76 -6.58 2.95
CA GLY A 172 20.04 -7.24 3.17
C GLY A 172 19.97 -8.76 3.30
N GLU A 173 21.14 -9.36 3.53
CA GLU A 173 21.32 -10.81 3.65
C GLU A 173 21.57 -11.26 5.11
N THR A 174 21.68 -10.31 6.05
CA THR A 174 21.82 -10.58 7.50
C THR A 174 20.77 -9.81 8.31
N PRO A 175 20.36 -10.33 9.49
CA PRO A 175 19.39 -9.65 10.35
C PRO A 175 19.83 -8.26 10.85
N GLU A 176 21.13 -8.00 10.96
CA GLU A 176 21.63 -6.69 11.41
C GLU A 176 21.58 -5.63 10.31
N MET A 177 21.56 -6.06 9.05
CA MET A 177 21.46 -5.16 7.89
C MET A 177 19.99 -4.80 7.58
N VAL A 178 19.07 -5.74 7.80
CA VAL A 178 17.62 -5.57 7.59
C VAL A 178 17.00 -4.81 8.77
#